data_AF-A0A969FPA7-F1
#
_entry.id   AF-A0A969FPA7-F1
#
_cell.length_a   1.000
_cell.length_b   1.000
_cell.length_c   1.000
_cell.angle_alpha   90.00
_cell.angle_beta   90.00
_cell.angle_gamma   90.00
#
_symmetry.space_group_name_H-M   'P 1'
#
loop_
_entity.id
_entity.type
_entity.pdbx_description
1 polymer ?
#
loop_
_entity_poly.entity_id
_entity_poly.type
_entity_poly.pdbx_seq_one_letter_code
_entity_poly.pdbx_strand_id
1 'polypeptide(L)' 'MRRPARGSDENFYCWKYQLWYSLRDCVFRHGWKTTEVCASCEQGASNMKLTGPPPPPPKWVRLPTPPSRAEGAEGDSR' A
#
# COMPACT_ATOMS: atom_id res chain seq x y z
N MET A 1 -27.69 -7.83 22.00
CA MET A 1 -26.90 -8.00 20.76
C MET A 1 -25.42 -7.95 21.11
N ARG A 2 -24.67 -9.05 20.92
CA ARG A 2 -23.21 -9.03 21.10
C ARG A 2 -22.59 -8.31 19.90
N ARG A 3 -21.95 -7.16 20.10
CA ARG A 3 -21.06 -6.58 19.08
C ARG A 3 -19.96 -7.61 18.79
N PRO A 4 -19.61 -7.87 17.52
CA PRO A 4 -18.42 -8.65 17.22
C PRO A 4 -17.25 -7.98 17.96
N ALA A 5 -16.50 -8.79 18.70
CA ALA A 5 -15.36 -8.30 19.46
C ALA A 5 -14.36 -7.73 18.45
N ARG A 6 -14.21 -6.41 18.43
CA ARG A 6 -13.18 -5.74 17.64
C ARG A 6 -11.83 -6.29 18.09
N GLY A 7 -10.97 -6.66 17.14
CA GLY A 7 -9.57 -6.94 17.45
C GLY A 7 -8.96 -5.77 18.20
N SER A 8 -7.99 -6.01 19.09
CA SER A 8 -7.34 -4.95 19.89
C SER A 8 -6.78 -3.81 19.02
N ASP A 9 -6.44 -4.14 17.78
CA ASP A 9 -5.75 -3.26 16.84
C ASP A 9 -6.73 -2.64 15.83
N GLU A 10 -8.01 -3.02 15.87
CA GLU A 10 -9.08 -2.51 15.02
C GLU A 10 -9.67 -1.21 15.60
N ASN A 11 -8.88 -0.15 15.49
CA ASN A 11 -9.12 1.12 16.15
C ASN A 11 -9.84 2.17 15.29
N PHE A 12 -10.14 1.89 14.02
CA PHE A 12 -11.02 2.74 13.20
C PHE A 12 -11.90 1.93 12.25
N TYR A 13 -12.97 2.54 11.73
CA TYR A 13 -13.84 1.91 10.73
C TYR A 13 -13.50 2.40 9.33
N CYS A 14 -13.06 1.50 8.45
CA CYS A 14 -12.74 1.82 7.06
C CYS A 14 -14.00 1.84 6.20
N TRP A 15 -14.37 3.01 5.66
CA TRP A 15 -15.59 3.14 4.87
C TRP A 15 -15.46 2.51 3.48
N LYS A 16 -14.24 2.44 2.95
CA LYS A 16 -13.98 1.85 1.63
C LYS A 16 -14.25 0.35 1.61
N TYR A 17 -13.82 -0.36 2.66
CA TYR A 17 -13.95 -1.82 2.77
C TYR A 17 -15.05 -2.26 3.75
N GLN A 18 -15.75 -1.30 4.37
CA GLN A 18 -16.85 -1.50 5.32
C GLN A 18 -16.52 -2.41 6.51
N LEU A 19 -15.31 -2.29 7.05
CA LEU A 19 -14.80 -3.14 8.13
C LEU A 19 -14.05 -2.34 9.19
N TRP A 20 -14.02 -2.87 10.41
CA TRP A 20 -13.13 -2.37 11.46
C TRP A 20 -11.69 -2.76 11.12
N TYR A 21 -10.78 -1.80 11.18
CA TYR A 21 -9.47 -1.92 10.59
C TYR A 21 -8.39 -1.29 11.45
N SER A 22 -7.14 -1.68 11.24
CA SER A 22 -6.00 -1.05 11.88
C SER A 22 -5.66 0.27 11.20
N LEU A 23 -5.70 1.37 11.95
CA LEU A 23 -5.38 2.70 11.43
C LEU A 23 -3.96 2.73 10.86
N ARG A 24 -3.03 2.01 11.47
CA ARG A 24 -1.67 1.87 10.97
C ARG A 24 -1.63 1.21 9.59
N ASP A 25 -2.41 0.15 9.38
CA ASP A 25 -2.45 -0.52 8.08
C ASP A 25 -3.10 0.36 7.00
N CYS A 26 -4.12 1.14 7.37
CA CYS A 26 -4.71 2.13 6.46
C CYS A 26 -3.67 3.15 5.95
N VAL A 27 -2.87 3.69 6.88
CA VAL A 27 -1.81 4.65 6.57
C VAL A 27 -0.71 4.02 5.73
N PHE A 28 -0.32 2.77 6.01
CA PHE A 28 0.61 2.01 5.19
C PHE A 28 0.13 1.86 3.76
N ARG A 29 -1.11 1.38 3.58
CA ARG A 29 -1.70 1.16 2.25
C ARG A 29 -1.84 2.44 1.45
N HIS A 30 -2.20 3.53 2.11
CA HIS A 30 -2.23 4.86 1.48
C HIS A 30 -0.82 5.33 1.08
N GLY A 31 0.14 5.30 2.01
CA GLY A 31 1.49 5.81 1.77
C GLY A 31 2.29 5.02 0.76
N TRP A 32 2.09 3.70 0.72
CA TRP A 32 2.75 2.82 -0.25
C TRP A 32 1.92 2.60 -1.51
N LYS A 33 0.72 3.19 -1.61
CA LYS A 33 -0.17 3.08 -2.77
C LYS A 33 -0.40 1.62 -3.18
N THR A 34 -0.63 0.74 -2.19
CA THR A 34 -0.70 -0.72 -2.40
C THR A 34 -1.79 -1.14 -3.40
N THR A 35 -2.81 -0.31 -3.55
CA THR A 35 -3.85 -0.41 -4.57
C THR A 35 -4.18 1.00 -5.06
N GLU A 36 -4.71 1.13 -6.28
CA GLU A 36 -5.17 2.42 -6.83
C GLU A 36 -6.18 3.10 -5.91
N VAL A 37 -7.11 2.30 -5.36
CA VAL A 37 -8.13 2.76 -4.43
C VAL A 37 -7.52 3.36 -3.15
N CYS A 38 -6.50 2.71 -2.58
CA CYS A 38 -5.84 3.22 -1.39
C CYS A 38 -4.99 4.46 -1.70
N ALA A 39 -4.41 4.54 -2.90
CA ALA A 39 -3.59 5.67 -3.32
C ALA A 39 -4.37 6.99 -3.34
N SER A 40 -5.65 6.96 -3.70
CA SER A 40 -6.54 8.14 -3.76
C SER A 40 -7.54 8.23 -2.60
N CYS A 41 -7.35 7.47 -1.53
CA CYS A 41 -8.32 7.40 -0.42
C CYS A 41 -8.22 8.61 0.53
N GLU A 42 -9.29 9.41 0.63
CA GLU A 42 -9.38 10.56 1.54
C GLU A 42 -9.22 10.17 3.01
N GLN A 43 -9.79 9.03 3.41
CA GLN A 43 -9.66 8.52 4.77
C GLN A 43 -8.20 8.12 5.06
N GLY A 44 -7.52 7.52 4.08
CA GLY A 44 -6.09 7.21 4.15
C GLY A 44 -5.23 8.48 4.29
N ALA A 45 -5.52 9.50 3.48
CA ALA A 45 -4.84 10.79 3.55
C ALA A 45 -5.04 11.48 4.91
N SER A 46 -6.27 11.43 5.44
CA SER A 46 -6.61 12.02 6.74
C SER A 46 -5.92 11.29 7.88
N ASN A 47 -5.94 9.95 7.87
CA ASN A 47 -5.25 9.13 8.87
C ASN A 47 -3.73 9.37 8.83
N MET A 48 -3.14 9.54 7.65
CA MET A 48 -1.72 9.83 7.50
C MET A 48 -1.34 11.21 8.06
N LYS A 49 -2.20 12.22 7.89
CA LYS A 49 -2.00 13.53 8.55
C LYS A 49 -2.01 13.41 10.08
N LEU A 50 -2.80 12.49 10.63
CA LEU A 50 -2.91 12.27 12.08
C LEU A 50 -1.71 11.52 12.66
N THR A 51 -1.22 10.47 11.99
CA THR A 51 -0.16 9.59 12.56
C THR A 51 1.21 9.76 11.94
N GLY A 52 1.32 10.55 10.88
CA GLY A 52 2.52 10.63 10.06
C GLY A 52 2.59 9.55 8.98
N PRO A 53 3.58 9.68 8.07
CA PRO A 53 3.78 8.73 6.97
C PRO A 53 4.28 7.37 7.49
N PRO A 54 4.02 6.27 6.76
CA PRO A 54 4.58 4.97 7.09
C PRO A 54 6.12 4.99 6.93
N PRO A 55 6.85 4.11 7.63
CA PRO A 55 8.28 3.95 7.42
C PRO A 55 8.57 3.56 5.96
N PRO A 56 9.77 3.86 5.46
CA PRO A 56 10.17 3.45 4.13
C PRO A 56 10.11 1.92 3.98
N PRO A 57 9.78 1.41 2.78
CA PRO A 57 9.75 -0.02 2.55
C PRO A 57 11.13 -0.63 2.78
N PRO A 58 11.21 -1.84 3.36
CA PRO A 58 12.49 -2.49 3.59
C PRO A 58 13.23 -2.76 2.29
N LYS A 59 14.56 -2.75 2.34
CA LYS A 59 15.43 -2.82 1.14
C LYS A 59 15.17 -4.07 0.27
N TRP A 60 14.80 -5.19 0.90
CA TRP A 60 14.52 -6.46 0.20
C TRP A 60 13.21 -6.47 -0.59
N VAL A 61 12.31 -5.50 -0.40
CA VAL A 61 11.07 -5.36 -1.19
C VAL A 61 11.37 -4.78 -2.57
N ARG A 62 12.50 -4.08 -2.74
CA ARG A 62 12.96 -3.66 -4.06
C ARG A 62 13.47 -4.89 -4.80
N LEU A 63 12.61 -5.48 -5.62
CA LEU A 63 13.05 -6.47 -6.59
C LEU A 63 14.16 -5.83 -7.42
N PRO A 64 15.31 -6.51 -7.62
CA PRO A 64 16.33 -6.01 -8.52
C PRO A 64 15.67 -5.79 -9.88
N THR A 65 15.85 -4.61 -10.46
CA THR A 65 15.40 -4.35 -11.83
C THR A 65 16.05 -5.40 -12.71
N PRO A 66 15.28 -6.24 -13.44
CA PRO A 66 15.89 -7.16 -14.38
C PRO A 66 16.71 -6.33 -15.38
N PRO A 67 17.90 -6.79 -15.80
CA PRO A 67 18.66 -6.08 -16.81
C PRO A 67 17.75 -5.86 -18.02
N SER A 68 17.57 -4.60 -18.43
CA SER A 68 16.87 -4.30 -19.68
C SER A 68 17.56 -5.12 -20.76
N ARG A 69 16.80 -5.97 -21.45
CA ARG A 69 17.30 -6.61 -22.68
C ARG A 69 17.80 -5.49 -23.56
N ALA A 70 19.11 -5.45 -23.81
CA ALA A 70 19.69 -4.58 -24.80
C ALA A 70 18.96 -4.84 -26.12
N GLU A 71 18.24 -3.83 -26.59
CA GLU A 71 17.71 -3.78 -27.95
C GLU A 71 18.93 -3.80 -28.88
N GLY A 72 19.07 -4.88 -29.65
CA GLY A 72 20.23 -5.10 -30.49
C GLY A 72 20.20 -6.46 -31.17
N ALA A 73 19.06 -6.80 -31.79
CA ALA A 73 19.01 -7.84 -32.81
C ALA A 73 18.92 -7.14 -34.17
N GLU A 74 20.03 -6.52 -34.59
CA GLU A 74 20.20 -6.10 -35.98
C GLU A 74 20.67 -7.34 -36.75
N GLY A 75 19.81 -7.82 -37.66
CA GLY A 75 20.06 -9.01 -38.46
C GLY A 75 21.25 -8.80 -39.40
N ASP A 76 22.30 -9.60 -39.22
CA ASP A 76 23.32 -9.81 -40.23
C ASP A 76 22.80 -10.85 -41.22
N SER A 77 22.26 -10.38 -42.34
CA SER A 77 22.05 -11.19 -43.54
C SER A 77 23.18 -10.89 -44.51
N ARG A 78 24.08 -11.85 -44.68
CA ARG A 78 25.06 -11.88 -45.76
C ARG A 78 25.17 -13.28 -46.35
#